data_AF-A0A9P7JW12-F1
#
_entry.id   AF-A0A9P7JW12-F1
#
_cell.length_a   1.000
_cell.length_b   1.000
_cell.length_c   1.000
_cell.angle_alpha   90.00
_cell.angle_beta   90.00
_cell.angle_gamma   90.00
#
_symmetry.space_group_name_H-M   'P 1'
#
loop_
_entity.id
_entity.type
_entity.pdbx_description
1 polymer ?
#
loop_
_entity_poly.entity_id
_entity_poly.type
_entity_poly.pdbx_seq_one_letter_code
_entity_poly.pdbx_strand_id
1 'polypeptide(L)'
;MVNRRISDDVKRIALWLKNRRRDSDHKICQLVDFSLSTLYRTLCRNRATGDVTKKLAIGRGRPQKLIHSDCLYLLRLARHKPTLFLDEYSCRLEEYRDLPVSLATIHASFKRAGLNVKRVQKLASKRNPMVHAAFVRRIGQYPANYLISLNEVSKDDRTYAHLWGQAPVGQRVEQHDPFVRKRRLSMLAAMALDRGIIAARVVEGSFTHQTFYEFLRDDLVRFSYCEAIL
;
A
#
# COMPACT_ATOMS: atom_id res chain seq x y z
N MET A 1 -19.02 -42.69 13.14
CA MET A 1 -17.76 -41.95 12.85
C MET A 1 -18.09 -40.50 12.56
N VAL A 2 -17.60 -39.58 13.40
CA VAL A 2 -17.73 -38.13 13.22
C VAL A 2 -17.00 -37.69 11.95
N ASN A 3 -17.49 -36.64 11.28
CA ASN A 3 -16.91 -36.11 10.04
C ASN A 3 -15.48 -35.56 10.29
N ARG A 4 -14.47 -36.42 10.16
CA ARG A 4 -13.05 -36.09 10.32
C ARG A 4 -12.41 -35.80 8.97
N ARG A 5 -11.60 -34.74 8.90
CA ARG A 5 -10.79 -34.42 7.72
C ARG A 5 -9.59 -35.38 7.64
N ILE A 6 -9.63 -36.31 6.69
CA ILE A 6 -8.54 -37.26 6.40
C ILE A 6 -7.55 -36.61 5.42
N SER A 7 -6.27 -36.56 5.79
CA SER A 7 -5.21 -36.00 4.95
C SER A 7 -4.98 -36.84 3.69
N ASP A 8 -4.37 -36.22 2.68
CA ASP A 8 -4.10 -36.91 1.42
C ASP A 8 -2.91 -37.89 1.56
N ASP A 9 -1.98 -37.64 2.49
CA ASP A 9 -0.86 -38.55 2.78
C ASP A 9 -1.34 -39.88 3.36
N VAL A 10 -2.30 -39.81 4.30
CA VAL A 10 -2.93 -40.99 4.91
C VAL A 10 -3.63 -41.84 3.84
N LYS A 11 -4.26 -41.20 2.84
CA LYS A 11 -4.84 -41.88 1.68
C LYS A 11 -3.78 -42.51 0.78
N ARG A 12 -2.64 -41.84 0.56
CA ARG A 12 -1.50 -42.37 -0.21
C ARG A 12 -0.89 -43.59 0.46
N ILE A 13 -0.72 -43.57 1.78
CA ILE A 13 -0.23 -44.70 2.57
C ILE A 13 -1.18 -45.90 2.44
N ALA A 14 -2.50 -45.68 2.54
CA ALA A 14 -3.48 -46.75 2.35
C ALA A 14 -3.43 -47.37 0.95
N LEU A 15 -3.26 -46.55 -0.10
CA LEU A 15 -3.08 -47.06 -1.46
C LEU A 15 -1.80 -47.88 -1.60
N TRP A 16 -0.70 -47.41 -1.00
CA TRP A 16 0.57 -48.13 -1.01
C TRP A 16 0.46 -49.48 -0.29
N LEU A 17 -0.20 -49.54 0.88
CA LEU A 17 -0.46 -50.78 1.61
C LEU A 17 -1.33 -51.74 0.77
N LYS A 18 -2.37 -51.23 0.11
CA LYS A 18 -3.23 -52.02 -0.78
C LYS A 18 -2.45 -52.57 -1.99
N ASN A 19 -1.57 -51.79 -2.59
CA ASN A 19 -0.79 -52.19 -3.76
C ASN A 19 0.25 -53.29 -3.43
N ARG A 20 0.72 -53.36 -2.18
CA ARG A 20 1.61 -54.44 -1.70
C ARG A 20 0.92 -55.81 -1.62
N ARG A 21 -0.42 -55.87 -1.59
CA ARG A 21 -1.24 -57.09 -1.50
C ARG A 21 -0.88 -58.03 -0.34
N ARG A 22 -0.36 -57.50 0.77
CA ARG A 22 0.02 -58.27 1.98
C ARG A 22 -1.00 -58.20 3.11
N ASP A 23 -1.81 -57.16 3.14
CA ASP A 23 -2.77 -56.89 4.21
C ASP A 23 -4.21 -56.98 3.71
N SER A 24 -5.12 -57.44 4.57
CA SER A 24 -6.56 -57.41 4.28
C SER A 24 -7.11 -55.98 4.36
N ASP A 25 -8.19 -55.69 3.65
CA ASP A 25 -8.75 -54.33 3.60
C ASP A 25 -9.21 -53.84 4.97
N HIS A 26 -9.69 -54.74 5.83
CA HIS A 26 -10.02 -54.45 7.22
C HIS A 26 -8.77 -54.08 8.02
N LYS A 27 -7.64 -54.78 7.82
CA LYS A 27 -6.37 -54.49 8.49
C LYS A 27 -5.80 -53.14 8.05
N ILE A 28 -5.86 -52.83 6.76
CA ILE A 28 -5.46 -51.52 6.22
C ILE A 28 -6.31 -50.40 6.84
N CYS A 29 -7.63 -50.59 6.90
CA CYS A 29 -8.54 -49.60 7.50
C CYS A 29 -8.27 -49.37 9.00
N GLN A 30 -7.92 -50.43 9.75
CA GLN A 30 -7.51 -50.32 11.15
C GLN A 30 -6.18 -49.57 11.31
N LEU A 31 -5.18 -49.86 10.47
CA LEU A 31 -3.86 -49.22 10.53
C LEU A 31 -3.90 -47.72 10.21
N VAL A 32 -4.75 -47.35 9.25
CA VAL A 32 -4.81 -45.98 8.71
C VAL A 32 -5.97 -45.17 9.32
N ASP A 33 -6.74 -45.79 10.22
CA ASP A 33 -7.82 -45.18 10.99
C ASP A 33 -8.90 -44.48 10.13
N PHE A 34 -9.39 -45.18 9.11
CA PHE A 34 -10.57 -44.74 8.34
C PHE A 34 -11.40 -45.90 7.77
N SER A 35 -12.64 -45.60 7.36
CA SER A 35 -13.61 -46.61 6.93
C SER A 35 -13.31 -47.27 5.58
N LEU A 36 -13.77 -48.51 5.40
CA LEU A 36 -13.74 -49.23 4.11
C LEU A 36 -14.30 -48.39 2.95
N SER A 37 -15.42 -47.69 3.16
CA SER A 37 -16.00 -46.82 2.13
C SER A 37 -15.03 -45.72 1.68
N THR A 38 -14.21 -45.20 2.59
CA THR A 38 -13.19 -44.19 2.27
C THR A 38 -12.02 -44.82 1.50
N LEU A 39 -11.64 -46.07 1.81
CA LEU A 39 -10.63 -46.82 1.06
C LEU A 39 -11.06 -47.00 -0.39
N TYR A 40 -12.29 -47.49 -0.60
CA TYR A 40 -12.83 -47.68 -1.94
C TYR A 40 -13.00 -46.36 -2.70
N ARG A 41 -13.50 -45.30 -2.06
CA ARG A 41 -13.57 -43.96 -2.70
C ARG A 41 -12.20 -43.44 -3.12
N THR A 42 -11.17 -43.68 -2.31
CA THR A 42 -9.79 -43.30 -2.59
C THR A 42 -9.23 -44.10 -3.76
N LEU A 43 -9.47 -45.42 -3.80
CA LEU A 43 -9.08 -46.29 -4.91
C LEU A 43 -9.76 -45.90 -6.22
N CYS A 44 -11.08 -45.70 -6.20
CA CYS A 44 -11.82 -45.28 -7.38
C CYS A 44 -11.33 -43.93 -7.91
N ARG A 45 -11.04 -42.98 -7.01
CA ARG A 45 -10.47 -41.69 -7.41
C ARG A 45 -9.08 -41.85 -8.02
N ASN A 46 -8.18 -42.56 -7.37
CA ASN A 46 -6.83 -42.75 -7.88
C ASN A 46 -6.81 -43.45 -9.25
N ARG A 47 -7.71 -44.41 -9.46
CA ARG A 47 -7.88 -45.06 -10.78
C ARG A 47 -8.41 -44.10 -11.85
N ALA A 48 -9.26 -43.16 -11.48
CA ALA A 48 -9.86 -42.21 -12.42
C ALA A 48 -8.97 -40.98 -12.72
N THR A 49 -8.21 -40.48 -11.73
CA THR A 49 -7.46 -39.21 -11.84
C THR A 49 -5.96 -39.34 -11.63
N GLY A 50 -5.44 -40.51 -11.27
CA GLY A 50 -4.02 -40.73 -10.96
C GLY A 50 -3.53 -40.15 -9.63
N ASP A 51 -4.43 -39.56 -8.83
CA ASP A 51 -4.11 -38.98 -7.52
C ASP A 51 -5.30 -39.11 -6.56
N VAL A 52 -5.03 -39.01 -5.25
CA VAL A 52 -6.03 -39.06 -4.18
C VAL A 52 -6.60 -37.70 -3.82
N THR A 53 -5.92 -36.63 -4.25
CA THR A 53 -6.28 -35.25 -3.96
C THR A 53 -7.69 -34.95 -4.46
N LYS A 54 -8.42 -34.14 -3.69
CA LYS A 54 -9.75 -33.68 -4.14
C LYS A 54 -9.55 -32.74 -5.32
N LYS A 55 -10.28 -32.94 -6.41
CA LYS A 55 -10.35 -31.99 -7.53
C LYS A 55 -10.63 -30.59 -6.96
N LEU A 56 -9.89 -29.59 -7.43
CA LEU A 56 -10.14 -28.20 -7.09
C LEU A 56 -11.60 -27.88 -7.38
N ALA A 57 -12.25 -27.22 -6.43
CA ALA A 57 -13.65 -26.84 -6.52
C ALA A 57 -13.83 -25.61 -7.44
N ILE A 58 -13.35 -25.72 -8.68
CA ILE A 58 -13.43 -24.67 -9.70
C ILE A 58 -14.92 -24.45 -10.02
N GLY A 59 -15.39 -23.22 -9.87
CA GLY A 59 -16.79 -22.84 -10.11
C GLY A 59 -17.78 -23.23 -9.00
N ARG A 60 -17.32 -23.71 -7.84
CA ARG A 60 -18.22 -23.97 -6.69
C ARG A 60 -18.22 -22.78 -5.73
N GLY A 61 -19.39 -22.23 -5.47
CA GLY A 61 -19.60 -21.14 -4.51
C GLY A 61 -20.78 -20.26 -4.88
N ARG A 62 -21.08 -19.28 -4.02
CA ARG A 62 -22.06 -18.25 -4.34
C ARG A 62 -21.55 -17.40 -5.50
N PRO A 63 -22.37 -17.14 -6.55
CA PRO A 63 -22.01 -16.23 -7.63
C PRO A 63 -21.60 -14.86 -7.08
N GLN A 64 -20.66 -14.21 -7.76
CA GLN A 64 -20.28 -12.85 -7.41
C GLN A 64 -21.43 -11.90 -7.71
N LYS A 65 -21.59 -10.86 -6.88
CA LYS A 65 -22.57 -9.80 -7.12
C LYS A 65 -22.16 -8.89 -8.28
N LEU A 66 -20.87 -8.67 -8.45
CA LEU A 66 -20.31 -7.90 -9.56
C LEU A 66 -20.00 -8.85 -10.71
N ILE A 67 -20.48 -8.53 -11.90
CA ILE A 67 -20.07 -9.24 -13.11
C ILE A 67 -18.70 -8.74 -13.59
N HIS A 68 -18.12 -9.42 -14.57
CA HIS A 68 -16.78 -9.11 -15.07
C HIS A 68 -16.67 -7.66 -15.59
N SER A 69 -17.71 -7.16 -16.28
CA SER A 69 -17.75 -5.79 -16.79
C SER A 69 -17.71 -4.74 -15.68
N ASP A 70 -18.39 -4.98 -14.56
CA ASP A 70 -18.43 -4.04 -13.43
C ASP A 70 -17.08 -4.03 -12.72
N CYS A 71 -16.47 -5.20 -12.57
CA CYS A 71 -15.11 -5.31 -12.07
C CYS A 71 -14.14 -4.54 -12.97
N LEU A 72 -14.22 -4.69 -14.29
CA LEU A 72 -13.37 -3.93 -15.23
C LEU A 72 -13.60 -2.42 -15.13
N TYR A 73 -14.86 -1.99 -14.99
CA TYR A 73 -15.20 -0.58 -14.79
C TYR A 73 -14.55 -0.02 -13.52
N LEU A 74 -14.72 -0.70 -12.39
CA LEU A 74 -14.09 -0.33 -11.12
C LEU A 74 -12.56 -0.24 -11.24
N LEU A 75 -11.92 -1.20 -11.92
CA LEU A 75 -10.48 -1.20 -12.11
C LEU A 75 -9.99 -0.05 -12.99
N ARG A 76 -10.73 0.30 -14.04
CA ARG A 76 -10.44 1.49 -14.86
C ARG A 76 -10.60 2.77 -14.04
N LEU A 77 -11.67 2.86 -13.25
CA LEU A 77 -11.91 4.00 -12.39
C LEU A 77 -10.80 4.17 -11.34
N ALA A 78 -10.35 3.08 -10.72
CA ALA A 78 -9.23 3.11 -9.78
C ALA A 78 -7.89 3.50 -10.42
N ARG A 79 -7.69 3.23 -11.71
CA ARG A 79 -6.49 3.69 -12.44
C ARG A 79 -6.49 5.19 -12.69
N HIS A 80 -7.63 5.75 -13.08
CA HIS A 80 -7.74 7.18 -13.42
C HIS A 80 -7.97 8.08 -12.20
N LYS A 81 -8.69 7.57 -11.21
CA LYS A 81 -9.03 8.26 -9.96
C LYS A 81 -8.68 7.34 -8.79
N PRO A 82 -7.38 7.18 -8.49
CA PRO A 82 -6.92 6.26 -7.45
C PRO A 82 -7.32 6.70 -6.03
N THR A 83 -7.55 7.99 -5.78
CA THR A 83 -7.76 8.51 -4.42
C THR A 83 -9.18 8.40 -3.90
N LEU A 84 -10.08 7.75 -4.64
CA LEU A 84 -11.48 7.64 -4.24
C LEU A 84 -11.65 6.68 -3.05
N PHE A 85 -12.64 6.99 -2.22
CA PHE A 85 -13.09 6.11 -1.15
C PHE A 85 -14.00 5.00 -1.68
N LEU A 86 -14.16 3.94 -0.88
CA LEU A 86 -14.99 2.79 -1.26
C LEU A 86 -16.46 3.16 -1.44
N ASP A 87 -16.96 4.13 -0.68
CA ASP A 87 -18.32 4.67 -0.81
C ASP A 87 -18.46 5.49 -2.08
N GLU A 88 -17.47 6.28 -2.48
CA GLU A 88 -17.48 6.97 -3.77
C GLU A 88 -17.47 5.99 -4.95
N TYR A 89 -16.72 4.88 -4.85
CA TYR A 89 -16.81 3.79 -5.84
C TYR A 89 -18.19 3.15 -5.86
N SER A 90 -18.85 3.02 -4.70
CA SER A 90 -20.22 2.53 -4.59
C SER A 90 -21.20 3.47 -5.27
N CYS A 91 -21.15 4.77 -4.95
CA CYS A 91 -21.99 5.78 -5.56
C CYS A 91 -21.81 5.81 -7.09
N ARG A 92 -20.59 5.66 -7.60
CA ARG A 92 -20.36 5.59 -9.06
C ARG A 92 -20.80 4.29 -9.71
N LEU A 93 -20.86 3.18 -8.97
CA LEU A 93 -21.49 1.97 -9.50
C LEU A 93 -23.01 2.11 -9.56
N GLU A 94 -23.59 2.73 -8.55
CA GLU A 94 -25.02 3.01 -8.52
C GLU A 94 -25.41 4.00 -9.62
N GLU A 95 -24.69 5.10 -9.79
CA GLU A 95 -24.97 6.15 -10.77
C GLU A 95 -24.83 5.70 -12.23
N TYR A 96 -23.78 4.92 -12.56
CA TYR A 96 -23.45 4.60 -13.96
C TYR A 96 -23.83 3.17 -14.38
N ARG A 97 -24.17 2.29 -13.42
CA ARG A 97 -24.48 0.87 -13.67
C ARG A 97 -25.74 0.40 -12.95
N ASP A 98 -26.46 1.29 -12.25
CA ASP A 98 -27.66 0.98 -11.46
C ASP A 98 -27.45 -0.18 -10.48
N LEU A 99 -26.23 -0.28 -9.94
CA LEU A 99 -25.82 -1.40 -9.12
C LEU A 99 -25.44 -0.94 -7.70
N PRO A 100 -26.38 -0.98 -6.74
CA PRO A 100 -26.09 -0.66 -5.35
C PRO A 100 -25.30 -1.82 -4.71
N VAL A 101 -24.06 -1.54 -4.33
CA VAL A 101 -23.11 -2.56 -3.86
C VAL A 101 -22.52 -2.16 -2.52
N SER A 102 -22.50 -3.08 -1.55
CA SER A 102 -21.90 -2.78 -0.25
C SER A 102 -20.40 -2.52 -0.35
N LEU A 103 -19.87 -1.67 0.53
CA LEU A 103 -18.42 -1.38 0.62
C LEU A 103 -17.57 -2.64 0.73
N ALA A 104 -18.04 -3.63 1.50
CA ALA A 104 -17.37 -4.92 1.66
C ALA A 104 -17.23 -5.69 0.33
N THR A 105 -18.22 -5.57 -0.56
CA THR A 105 -18.20 -6.22 -1.88
C THR A 105 -17.19 -5.53 -2.80
N ILE A 106 -17.10 -4.20 -2.78
CA ILE A 106 -16.09 -3.44 -3.54
C ILE A 106 -14.70 -3.77 -3.04
N HIS A 107 -14.48 -3.72 -1.72
CA HIS A 107 -13.20 -4.06 -1.10
C HIS A 107 -12.76 -5.50 -1.44
N ALA A 108 -13.65 -6.48 -1.33
CA ALA A 108 -13.35 -7.86 -1.70
C ALA A 108 -12.99 -8.00 -3.18
N SER A 109 -13.63 -7.21 -4.05
CA SER A 109 -13.38 -7.23 -5.49
C SER A 109 -12.03 -6.62 -5.84
N PHE A 110 -11.67 -5.50 -5.22
CA PHE A 110 -10.33 -4.91 -5.33
C PHE A 110 -9.23 -5.83 -4.82
N LYS A 111 -9.43 -6.46 -3.66
CA LYS A 111 -8.46 -7.42 -3.11
C LYS A 111 -8.23 -8.60 -4.05
N ARG A 112 -9.30 -9.16 -4.64
CA ARG A 112 -9.20 -10.25 -5.64
C ARG A 112 -8.49 -9.80 -6.92
N ALA A 113 -8.67 -8.55 -7.33
CA ALA A 113 -7.99 -7.97 -8.47
C ALA A 113 -6.53 -7.55 -8.17
N GLY A 114 -6.05 -7.77 -6.95
CA GLY A 114 -4.68 -7.43 -6.55
C GLY A 114 -4.45 -5.94 -6.29
N LEU A 115 -5.51 -5.15 -6.08
CA LEU A 115 -5.37 -3.78 -5.60
C LEU A 115 -5.16 -3.77 -4.08
N ASN A 116 -4.32 -2.84 -3.62
CA ASN A 116 -4.11 -2.60 -2.20
C ASN A 116 -4.17 -1.10 -1.93
N VAL A 117 -4.54 -0.74 -0.70
CA VAL A 117 -4.53 0.65 -0.24
C VAL A 117 -3.09 1.07 0.01
N LYS A 118 -2.69 2.21 -0.57
CA LYS A 118 -1.33 2.73 -0.46
C LYS A 118 -1.36 4.18 0.01
N ARG A 119 -0.31 4.56 0.72
CA ARG A 119 -0.08 5.97 1.07
C ARG A 119 0.26 6.75 -0.20
N VAL A 120 -0.48 7.81 -0.46
CA VAL A 120 -0.23 8.69 -1.61
C VAL A 120 1.08 9.42 -1.38
N GLN A 121 2.00 9.34 -2.35
CA GLN A 121 3.23 10.12 -2.30
C GLN A 121 3.04 11.39 -3.09
N LYS A 122 2.86 12.50 -2.36
CA LYS A 122 2.79 13.83 -2.95
C LYS A 122 4.18 14.22 -3.45
N LEU A 123 4.43 14.02 -4.73
CA LEU A 123 5.66 14.43 -5.39
C LEU A 123 5.49 15.84 -5.96
N ALA A 124 6.48 16.70 -5.73
CA ALA A 124 6.52 18.00 -6.39
C ALA A 124 6.87 17.79 -7.86
N SER A 125 6.01 18.23 -8.79
CA SER A 125 6.22 18.03 -10.24
C SER A 125 7.51 18.63 -10.79
N LYS A 126 8.12 19.59 -10.07
CA LYS A 126 9.35 20.29 -10.45
C LYS A 126 10.65 19.53 -10.15
N ARG A 127 10.61 18.33 -9.57
CA ARG A 127 11.82 17.62 -9.11
C ARG A 127 12.58 16.98 -10.30
N ASN A 128 13.76 17.51 -10.63
CA ASN A 128 14.66 16.92 -11.64
C ASN A 128 15.77 16.07 -10.96
N PRO A 129 15.87 14.76 -11.26
CA PRO A 129 16.86 13.87 -10.65
C PRO A 129 18.30 14.30 -10.89
N MET A 130 18.61 14.82 -12.08
CA MET A 130 19.96 15.20 -12.49
C MET A 130 20.47 16.40 -11.69
N VAL A 131 19.61 17.42 -11.52
CA VAL A 131 19.92 18.61 -10.70
C VAL A 131 20.13 18.22 -9.25
N HIS A 132 19.34 17.27 -8.74
CA HIS A 132 19.48 16.76 -7.38
C HIS A 132 20.82 16.03 -7.18
N ALA A 133 21.23 15.19 -8.12
CA ALA A 133 22.52 14.49 -8.05
C ALA A 133 23.71 15.46 -8.10
N ALA A 134 23.65 16.48 -8.96
CA ALA A 134 24.68 17.51 -9.05
C ALA A 134 24.80 18.31 -7.73
N PHE A 135 23.67 18.65 -7.10
CA PHE A 135 23.67 19.31 -5.79
C PHE A 135 24.33 18.46 -4.71
N VAL A 136 23.97 17.18 -4.61
CA VAL A 136 24.55 16.24 -3.62
C VAL A 136 26.05 16.11 -3.81
N ARG A 137 26.52 15.95 -5.06
CA ARG A 137 27.96 15.88 -5.37
C ARG A 137 28.71 17.14 -4.93
N ARG A 138 28.12 18.32 -5.15
CA ARG A 138 28.73 19.61 -4.76
C ARG A 138 28.79 19.79 -3.25
N ILE A 139 27.70 19.50 -2.54
CA ILE A 139 27.62 19.71 -1.09
C ILE A 139 28.39 18.65 -0.31
N GLY A 140 28.49 17.42 -0.82
CA GLY A 140 29.21 16.33 -0.17
C GLY A 140 30.72 16.55 0.01
N GLN A 141 31.28 17.63 -0.53
CA GLN A 141 32.67 18.03 -0.32
C GLN A 141 32.89 18.67 1.07
N TYR A 142 31.83 19.17 1.72
CA TYR A 142 31.90 19.84 3.00
C TYR A 142 31.50 18.90 4.14
N PRO A 143 32.19 18.94 5.29
CA PRO A 143 31.73 18.26 6.50
C PRO A 143 30.34 18.76 6.91
N ALA A 144 29.50 17.87 7.42
CA ALA A 144 28.12 18.21 7.78
C ALA A 144 28.02 19.34 8.84
N ASN A 145 29.01 19.43 9.73
CA ASN A 145 29.07 20.47 10.78
C ASN A 145 29.28 21.89 10.22
N TYR A 146 29.73 22.03 8.97
CA TYR A 146 29.93 23.34 8.33
C TYR A 146 28.69 23.82 7.58
N LEU A 147 27.66 22.99 7.50
CA LEU A 147 26.47 23.26 6.71
C LEU A 147 25.35 23.77 7.63
N ILE A 148 24.92 25.00 7.38
CA ILE A 148 23.70 25.56 7.96
C ILE A 148 22.58 25.39 6.94
N SER A 149 21.56 24.62 7.30
CA SER A 149 20.40 24.40 6.46
C SER A 149 19.36 25.49 6.71
N LEU A 150 19.00 26.21 5.64
CA LEU A 150 17.94 27.20 5.65
C LEU A 150 16.69 26.61 4.99
N ASN A 151 15.54 26.72 5.65
CA ASN A 151 14.29 26.32 5.05
C ASN A 151 13.13 27.23 5.45
N GLU A 152 12.25 27.52 4.48
CA GLU A 152 11.00 28.23 4.70
C GLU A 152 9.88 27.21 4.92
N VAL A 153 9.15 27.36 6.02
CA VAL A 153 7.93 26.60 6.32
C VAL A 153 6.77 27.57 6.32
N SER A 154 5.77 27.31 5.48
CA SER A 154 4.53 28.08 5.48
C SER A 154 3.41 27.31 6.16
N LYS A 155 2.74 27.95 7.11
CA LYS A 155 1.43 27.53 7.60
C LYS A 155 0.37 28.32 6.83
N ASP A 156 -0.46 27.62 6.08
CA ASP A 156 -1.75 28.15 5.63
C ASP A 156 -2.89 27.32 6.26
N ASP A 157 -4.05 27.95 6.44
CA ASP A 157 -5.26 27.26 6.91
C ASP A 157 -5.90 26.44 5.77
N ARG A 158 -5.12 25.51 5.20
CA ARG A 158 -5.60 24.57 4.17
C ARG A 158 -6.63 23.60 4.74
N THR A 159 -7.64 23.32 3.92
CA THR A 159 -8.43 22.10 4.02
C THR A 159 -7.54 20.91 3.61
N TYR A 160 -7.40 19.90 4.48
CA TYR A 160 -6.54 18.74 4.24
C TYR A 160 -6.95 17.98 2.96
N ALA A 161 -5.99 17.71 2.07
CA ALA A 161 -6.15 16.76 0.98
C ALA A 161 -6.08 15.32 1.50
N HIS A 162 -6.64 14.37 0.74
CA HIS A 162 -6.66 12.96 1.14
C HIS A 162 -5.26 12.34 1.21
N LEU A 163 -5.02 11.55 2.26
CA LEU A 163 -3.71 10.91 2.53
C LEU A 163 -3.54 9.53 1.86
N TRP A 164 -4.65 8.94 1.40
CA TRP A 164 -4.72 7.54 0.98
C TRP A 164 -5.38 7.41 -0.38
N GLY A 165 -4.90 6.46 -1.18
CA GLY A 165 -5.46 6.11 -2.48
C GLY A 165 -5.06 4.70 -2.91
N GLN A 166 -5.66 4.22 -3.97
CA GLN A 166 -5.59 2.86 -4.47
C GLN A 166 -4.83 2.81 -5.80
N ALA A 167 -3.79 1.97 -5.88
CA ALA A 167 -3.07 1.72 -7.13
C ALA A 167 -2.64 0.25 -7.20
N PRO A 168 -2.35 -0.29 -8.41
CA PRO A 168 -1.79 -1.62 -8.57
C PRO A 168 -0.53 -1.85 -7.74
N VAL A 169 -0.25 -3.10 -7.36
CA VAL A 169 1.02 -3.47 -6.69
C VAL A 169 2.20 -3.04 -7.57
N GLY A 170 3.20 -2.39 -6.96
CA GLY A 170 4.32 -1.76 -7.68
C GLY A 170 4.12 -0.34 -8.22
N GLN A 171 2.89 0.21 -8.25
CA GLN A 171 2.61 1.56 -8.78
C GLN A 171 2.33 2.60 -7.68
N ARG A 172 2.56 3.89 -8.00
CA ARG A 172 2.29 5.07 -7.13
C ARG A 172 0.94 5.71 -7.45
N VAL A 173 0.39 6.45 -6.49
CA VAL A 173 -0.88 7.21 -6.59
C VAL A 173 -0.56 8.70 -6.69
N GLU A 174 -1.20 9.43 -7.61
CA GLU A 174 -1.03 10.87 -7.84
C GLU A 174 -2.40 11.60 -7.76
N GLN A 175 -2.45 12.81 -7.18
CA GLN A 175 -3.66 13.64 -7.01
C GLN A 175 -3.36 15.13 -7.27
N HIS A 176 -4.28 15.82 -7.94
CA HIS A 176 -4.24 17.25 -8.22
C HIS A 176 -5.44 17.97 -7.59
N ASP A 177 -5.19 18.86 -6.63
CA ASP A 177 -6.24 19.61 -5.89
C ASP A 177 -6.08 21.13 -6.07
N PRO A 178 -7.18 21.91 -6.01
CA PRO A 178 -7.14 23.38 -6.07
C PRO A 178 -6.55 23.99 -4.80
N PHE A 179 -5.68 25.00 -4.96
CA PHE A 179 -4.99 25.69 -3.87
C PHE A 179 -5.70 26.99 -3.49
N VAL A 180 -6.76 26.93 -2.67
CA VAL A 180 -7.42 28.15 -2.13
C VAL A 180 -6.60 28.67 -0.95
N ARG A 181 -6.17 29.94 -0.99
CA ARG A 181 -5.26 30.55 0.00
C ARG A 181 -6.03 31.42 1.01
N LYS A 182 -5.98 31.06 2.29
CA LYS A 182 -6.33 31.95 3.43
C LYS A 182 -5.08 32.73 3.90
N ARG A 183 -5.17 33.47 5.02
CA ARG A 183 -4.01 34.10 5.68
C ARG A 183 -2.90 33.07 5.85
N ARG A 184 -1.70 33.41 5.36
CA ARG A 184 -0.52 32.55 5.36
C ARG A 184 0.52 33.17 6.28
N LEU A 185 1.05 32.38 7.20
CA LEU A 185 2.26 32.71 7.94
C LEU A 185 3.41 31.91 7.33
N SER A 186 4.55 32.55 7.11
CA SER A 186 5.77 31.86 6.69
C SER A 186 6.85 32.08 7.74
N MET A 187 7.51 31.00 8.11
CA MET A 187 8.64 30.97 9.02
C MET A 187 9.89 30.56 8.25
N LEU A 188 10.94 31.36 8.35
CA LEU A 188 12.26 31.00 7.87
C LEU A 188 13.09 30.57 9.08
N ALA A 189 13.69 29.39 9.00
CA ALA A 189 14.53 28.86 10.07
C ALA A 189 15.88 28.40 9.51
N ALA A 190 16.92 28.67 10.29
CA ALA A 190 18.28 28.19 10.08
C ALA A 190 18.60 27.11 11.10
N MET A 191 19.13 25.98 10.63
CA MET A 191 19.49 24.85 11.47
C MET A 191 20.95 24.43 11.24
N ALA A 192 21.67 24.25 12.35
CA ALA A 192 22.99 23.63 12.40
C ALA A 192 22.88 22.21 12.96
N LEU A 193 23.82 21.33 12.59
CA LEU A 193 23.77 19.91 12.96
C LEU A 193 23.92 19.67 14.47
N ASP A 194 24.76 20.47 15.12
CA ASP A 194 25.15 20.37 16.52
C ASP A 194 24.17 21.08 17.46
N ARG A 195 23.60 22.22 17.04
CA ARG A 195 22.79 23.09 17.90
C ARG A 195 21.29 23.10 17.59
N GLY A 196 20.88 22.52 16.46
CA GLY A 196 19.50 22.60 16.01
C GLY A 196 19.18 23.99 15.44
N ILE A 197 18.04 24.58 15.83
CA ILE A 197 17.60 25.88 15.28
C ILE A 197 18.43 27.01 15.90
N ILE A 198 19.19 27.72 15.07
CA ILE A 198 20.07 28.82 15.50
C ILE A 198 19.45 30.20 15.24
N ALA A 199 18.54 30.31 14.26
CA ALA A 199 17.81 31.53 13.96
C ALA A 199 16.45 31.20 13.36
N ALA A 200 15.42 31.98 13.70
CA ALA A 200 14.10 31.85 13.11
C ALA A 200 13.38 33.20 13.06
N ARG A 201 12.65 33.45 11.96
CA ARG A 201 11.82 34.65 11.78
C ARG A 201 10.48 34.25 11.18
N VAL A 202 9.40 34.83 11.71
CA VAL A 202 8.03 34.62 11.23
C VAL A 202 7.51 35.91 10.60
N VAL A 203 6.92 35.81 9.42
CA VAL A 203 6.34 36.93 8.67
C VAL A 203 4.95 36.54 8.17
N GLU A 204 4.00 37.48 8.19
CA GLU A 204 2.71 37.31 7.51
C GLU A 204 2.90 37.45 5.99
N GLY A 205 2.44 36.47 5.23
CA GLY A 205 2.67 36.38 3.79
C GLY A 205 3.86 35.48 3.42
N SER A 206 4.62 35.87 2.40
CA SER A 206 5.80 35.13 1.91
C SER A 206 7.06 35.96 2.10
N PHE A 207 8.21 35.30 2.23
CA PHE A 207 9.49 36.01 2.25
C PHE A 207 9.74 36.69 0.90
N THR A 208 10.16 37.95 0.95
CA THR A 208 10.68 38.69 -0.21
C THR A 208 12.20 38.62 -0.18
N HIS A 209 12.84 39.02 -1.28
CA HIS A 209 14.30 39.14 -1.30
C HIS A 209 14.83 40.01 -0.15
N GLN A 210 14.14 41.12 0.13
CA GLN A 210 14.52 42.05 1.18
C GLN A 210 14.41 41.42 2.57
N THR A 211 13.27 40.80 2.90
CA THR A 211 13.08 40.18 4.22
C THR A 211 13.97 38.96 4.45
N PHE A 212 14.30 38.24 3.37
CA PHE A 212 15.29 37.16 3.41
C PHE A 212 16.71 37.69 3.65
N TYR A 213 17.12 38.76 2.97
CA TYR A 213 18.42 39.37 3.18
C TYR A 213 18.57 39.94 4.60
N GLU A 214 17.53 40.59 5.11
CA GLU A 214 17.49 41.06 6.50
C GLU A 214 17.60 39.91 7.50
N PHE A 215 16.95 38.77 7.25
CA PHE A 215 17.13 37.58 8.08
C PHE A 215 18.59 37.10 8.07
N LEU A 216 19.22 37.02 6.89
CA LEU A 216 20.62 36.60 6.80
C LEU A 216 21.55 37.54 7.57
N ARG A 217 21.40 38.84 7.35
CA ARG A 217 22.26 39.87 7.96
C ARG A 217 22.04 39.97 9.47
N ASP A 218 20.79 40.12 9.88
CA ASP A 218 20.44 40.58 11.23
C ASP A 218 20.23 39.42 12.21
N ASP A 219 19.73 38.27 11.72
CA ASP A 219 19.41 37.14 12.59
C ASP A 219 20.49 36.05 12.52
N LEU A 220 20.93 35.68 11.31
CA LEU A 220 21.83 34.54 11.12
C LEU A 220 23.30 34.89 11.32
N VAL A 221 23.78 35.90 10.58
CA VAL A 221 25.19 36.28 10.56
C VAL A 221 25.57 37.02 11.85
N ARG A 222 24.69 37.88 12.34
CA ARG A 222 24.91 38.59 13.61
C ARG A 222 25.05 37.65 14.80
N PHE A 223 24.28 36.56 14.84
CA PHE A 223 24.42 35.50 15.83
C PHE A 223 25.81 34.83 15.77
N SER A 224 26.31 34.60 14.55
CA SER A 224 27.60 33.94 14.31
C SER A 224 28.80 34.80 14.78
N TYR A 225 28.69 36.13 14.72
CA TYR A 225 29.75 37.04 15.17
C TYR A 225 29.77 37.30 16.69
N CYS A 226 28.62 37.20 17.37
CA CYS A 226 28.60 37.35 18.84
C CYS A 226 29.27 36.19 19.58
N GLU A 227 29.34 34.99 18.99
CA GLU A 227 30.02 33.83 19.60
C GLU A 227 31.51 33.71 19.26
N ALA A 228 31.98 34.33 18.17
CA ALA A 228 33.41 34.30 17.82
C ALA A 228 34.28 35.24 18.67
N ILE A 229 33.67 36.01 19.58
CA ILE A 229 34.31 37.01 20.45
C ILE A 229 34.31 36.55 21.94
N LEU A 230 33.77 35.35 22.24
CA LEU A 230 33.85 34.69 23.55
C LEU A 230 34.68 33.41 23.45
#